data_AF-A0A326RV16-F1
#
_entry.id   AF-A0A326RV16-F1
#
_cell.length_a   1.000
_cell.length_b   1.000
_cell.length_c   1.000
_cell.angle_alpha   90.00
_cell.angle_beta   90.00
_cell.angle_gamma   90.00
#
_symmetry.space_group_name_H-M   'P 1'
#
loop_
_entity.id
_entity.type
_entity.pdbx_description
1 polymer ?
#
loop_
_entity_poly.entity_id
_entity_poly.type
_entity_poly.pdbx_seq_one_letter_code
_entity_poly.pdbx_strand_id
1 'polypeptide(L)'
;MFESPEYPKSLSESLFESWFETGRSSRIPYTYLLIVWDEIEGKYLPVFVENRNEIEGYERYGASPATQTVIAAYDLYSEGRVL
;
A
#
# COMPACT_ATOMS: atom_id res chain seq x y z
N MET A 1 11.44 -1.26 6.75
CA MET A 1 10.96 -1.04 5.36
C MET A 1 10.81 0.45 5.08
N PHE A 2 10.87 0.86 3.81
CA PHE A 2 10.68 2.26 3.39
C PHE A 2 11.63 3.25 4.10
N GLU A 3 12.91 2.91 4.21
CA GLU A 3 13.92 3.69 4.95
C GLU A 3 14.69 4.70 4.08
N SER A 4 14.39 4.73 2.77
CA SER A 4 14.97 5.70 1.84
C SER A 4 14.37 7.10 2.03
N PRO A 5 15.12 8.17 1.72
CA PRO A 5 14.62 9.56 1.76
C PRO A 5 13.53 9.86 0.73
N GLU A 6 13.26 8.92 -0.17
CA GLU A 6 12.19 8.97 -1.18
C GLU A 6 10.80 8.76 -0.56
N TYR A 7 10.76 8.21 0.66
CA TYR A 7 9.52 7.95 1.38
C TYR A 7 9.30 8.97 2.49
N PRO A 8 8.06 9.42 2.70
CA PRO A 8 7.75 10.46 3.68
C PRO A 8 7.99 10.00 5.13
N LYS A 9 7.95 8.69 5.38
CA LYS A 9 8.15 8.09 6.71
C LYS A 9 8.67 6.67 6.58
N SER A 10 9.40 6.17 7.57
CA SER A 10 9.71 4.75 7.65
C SER A 10 8.46 3.94 8.03
N LEU A 11 8.34 2.75 7.45
CA LEU A 11 7.29 1.79 7.80
C LEU A 11 7.94 0.62 8.56
N SER A 12 7.39 0.33 9.73
CA SER A 12 7.80 -0.84 10.51
C SER A 12 7.43 -2.12 9.77
N GLU A 13 8.38 -3.05 9.69
CA GLU A 13 8.18 -4.37 9.06
C GLU A 13 7.04 -5.14 9.72
N SER A 14 6.95 -5.13 11.06
CA SER A 14 5.88 -5.81 11.79
C SER A 14 4.48 -5.25 11.47
N LEU A 15 4.37 -3.94 11.20
CA LEU A 15 3.11 -3.32 10.78
C LEU A 15 2.73 -3.77 9.36
N PHE A 16 3.72 -3.82 8.47
CA PHE A 16 3.55 -4.28 7.10
C PHE A 16 3.14 -5.77 7.04
N GLU A 17 3.80 -6.63 7.81
CA GLU A 17 3.45 -8.05 7.92
C GLU A 17 2.02 -8.24 8.42
N SER A 18 1.61 -7.47 9.44
CA SER A 18 0.24 -7.52 9.95
C SER A 18 -0.81 -7.17 8.89
N TRP A 19 -0.50 -6.27 7.96
CA TRP A 19 -1.38 -5.97 6.83
C TRP A 19 -1.46 -7.12 5.83
N PHE A 20 -0.35 -7.79 5.54
CA PHE A 20 -0.35 -9.01 4.71
C PHE A 20 -1.20 -10.12 5.31
N GLU A 21 -1.02 -10.38 6.61
CA GLU A 21 -1.82 -11.37 7.32
C GLU A 21 -3.31 -11.01 7.30
N THR A 22 -3.63 -9.72 7.51
CA THR A 22 -5.02 -9.23 7.45
C THR A 22 -5.63 -9.43 6.06
N GLY A 23 -4.89 -9.10 5.00
CA GLY A 23 -5.34 -9.28 3.61
C GLY A 23 -5.59 -10.75 3.28
N ARG A 24 -4.67 -11.63 3.67
CA ARG A 24 -4.76 -13.09 3.43
C ARG A 24 -5.82 -13.79 4.26
N SER A 25 -6.09 -13.30 5.47
CA SER A 25 -7.09 -13.85 6.39
C SER A 25 -8.51 -13.32 6.11
N SER A 26 -8.63 -12.30 5.25
CA SER A 26 -9.91 -11.75 4.85
C SER A 26 -10.78 -12.79 4.14
N ARG A 27 -12.10 -12.72 4.38
CA ARG A 27 -13.08 -13.54 3.64
C ARG A 27 -13.25 -13.09 2.20
N ILE A 28 -12.86 -11.85 1.90
CA ILE A 28 -12.86 -11.28 0.55
C ILE A 28 -11.50 -11.65 -0.08
N PRO A 29 -11.47 -12.20 -1.30
CA PRO A 29 -10.25 -12.66 -1.96
C PRO A 29 -9.44 -11.50 -2.52
N TYR A 30 -8.94 -10.64 -1.64
CA TYR A 30 -8.02 -9.57 -2.02
C TYR A 30 -6.75 -10.16 -2.63
N THR A 31 -6.34 -9.63 -3.77
CA THR A 31 -5.14 -10.08 -4.47
C THR A 31 -3.98 -9.12 -4.22
N TYR A 32 -4.27 -7.85 -3.96
CA TYR A 32 -3.25 -6.81 -3.82
C TYR A 32 -3.41 -6.02 -2.53
N LEU A 33 -2.28 -5.67 -1.93
CA LEU A 33 -2.16 -4.71 -0.85
C LEU A 33 -1.46 -3.45 -1.36
N LEU A 34 -2.15 -2.32 -1.26
CA LEU A 34 -1.64 -1.00 -1.59
C LEU A 34 -1.24 -0.31 -0.31
N ILE A 35 -0.06 0.30 -0.34
CA ILE A 35 0.45 1.15 0.74
C ILE A 35 0.19 2.58 0.32
N VAL A 36 -0.82 3.20 0.93
CA VAL A 36 -1.23 4.57 0.66
C VAL A 36 -0.65 5.48 1.72
N TRP A 37 -0.07 6.60 1.31
CA TRP A 37 0.31 7.68 2.20
C TRP A 37 -0.83 8.68 2.32
N ASP A 38 -1.27 8.91 3.55
CA ASP A 38 -2.18 9.98 3.89
C ASP A 38 -1.37 11.19 4.37
N GLU A 39 -1.35 12.24 3.56
CA GLU A 39 -0.61 13.47 3.85
C GLU A 39 -1.21 14.25 5.04
N ILE A 40 -2.51 14.11 5.27
CA ILE A 40 -3.23 14.85 6.32
C ILE A 40 -2.90 14.26 7.69
N GLU A 41 -2.99 12.93 7.80
CA GLU A 41 -2.73 12.20 9.04
C GLU A 41 -1.24 11.85 9.22
N GLY A 42 -0.42 11.99 8.17
CA GLY A 42 1.01 11.70 8.21
C GLY A 42 1.29 10.22 8.51
N LYS A 43 0.48 9.33 7.93
CA LYS A 43 0.55 7.89 8.18
C LYS A 43 0.29 7.07 6.92
N TYR A 44 0.81 5.85 6.95
CA TYR A 44 0.52 4.84 5.94
C TYR A 44 -0.80 4.13 6.25
N LEU A 45 -1.57 3.87 5.20
CA LEU A 45 -2.84 3.15 5.23
C LEU A 45 -2.76 1.91 4.35
N PRO A 46 -3.18 0.73 4.84
CA PRO A 46 -3.35 -0.44 4.02
C PRO A 46 -4.67 -0.35 3.25
N VAL A 47 -4.59 -0.51 1.93
CA VAL A 47 -5.77 -0.63 1.08
C VAL A 47 -5.72 -1.97 0.37
N PHE A 48 -6.79 -2.75 0.46
CA PHE A 48 -6.88 -4.08 -0.13
C PHE A 48 -7.78 -4.02 -1.36
N VAL A 49 -7.29 -4.55 -2.48
CA VAL A 49 -8.06 -4.60 -3.72
C VAL A 49 -7.98 -6.00 -4.35
N GLU A 50 -9.02 -6.36 -5.07
CA GLU A 50 -9.12 -7.67 -5.72
C GLU A 50 -8.44 -7.63 -7.09
N ASN A 51 -8.55 -6.51 -7.82
CA ASN A 51 -8.10 -6.42 -9.20
C ASN A 51 -7.01 -5.38 -9.41
N ARG A 52 -6.08 -5.69 -10.33
CA ARG A 52 -4.99 -4.77 -10.70
C ARG A 52 -5.50 -3.44 -11.28
N ASN A 53 -6.65 -3.45 -11.98
CA ASN A 53 -7.26 -2.23 -12.53
C ASN A 53 -7.68 -1.25 -11.43
N GLU A 54 -8.02 -1.72 -10.23
CA GLU A 54 -8.37 -0.84 -9.11
C GLU A 54 -7.15 -0.05 -8.64
N ILE A 55 -5.94 -0.61 -8.77
CA ILE A 55 -4.67 0.08 -8.46
C ILE A 55 -4.47 1.30 -9.36
N GLU A 56 -4.89 1.21 -10.63
CA GLU A 56 -4.74 2.31 -11.59
C GLU A 56 -5.65 3.50 -11.28
N GLY A 57 -6.70 3.29 -10.47
CA GLY A 57 -7.57 4.36 -9.99
C GLY A 57 -6.95 5.23 -8.90
N TYR A 58 -5.81 4.81 -8.32
CA TYR A 58 -5.13 5.56 -7.28
C TYR A 58 -4.01 6.44 -7.85
N GLU A 59 -3.92 7.66 -7.32
CA GLU A 59 -2.88 8.60 -7.68
C GLU A 59 -1.55 8.21 -7.02
N ARG A 60 -0.44 8.36 -7.75
CA ARG A 60 0.89 7.96 -7.28
C ARG A 60 1.56 9.07 -6.49
N TYR A 61 2.28 8.69 -5.45
CA TYR A 61 3.04 9.64 -4.64
C TYR A 61 4.07 10.39 -5.50
N GLY A 62 4.11 11.71 -5.37
CA GLY A 62 4.96 12.60 -6.16
C GLY A 62 4.47 12.90 -7.59
N ALA A 63 3.41 12.25 -8.07
CA ALA A 63 2.82 12.51 -9.38
C ALA A 63 1.54 13.36 -9.32
N SER A 64 0.92 13.48 -8.14
CA SER A 64 -0.32 14.23 -7.92
C SER A 64 -0.28 15.03 -6.63
N PRO A 65 -0.96 16.20 -6.56
CA PRO A 65 -1.19 16.94 -5.32
C PRO A 65 -2.29 16.34 -4.43
N ALA A 66 -2.75 15.12 -4.71
CA ALA A 66 -3.75 14.45 -3.91
C ALA A 66 -3.25 14.17 -2.48
N THR A 67 -4.14 14.34 -1.51
CA THR A 67 -3.83 14.11 -0.10
C THR A 67 -3.64 12.64 0.26
N GLN A 68 -4.11 11.75 -0.61
CA GLN A 68 -3.95 10.30 -0.48
C GLN A 68 -3.33 9.76 -1.75
N THR A 69 -2.15 9.16 -1.63
CA THR A 69 -1.40 8.66 -2.78
C THR A 69 -0.80 7.29 -2.52
N VAL A 70 -0.76 6.45 -3.55
CA VAL A 70 -0.13 5.14 -3.48
C VAL A 70 1.38 5.29 -3.60
N ILE A 71 2.09 4.70 -2.64
CA ILE A 71 3.56 4.63 -2.60
C ILE A 71 4.06 3.29 -3.14
N ALA A 72 3.35 2.21 -2.85
CA ALA A 72 3.70 0.88 -3.32
C ALA A 72 2.45 0.01 -3.42
N ALA A 73 2.50 -0.99 -4.29
CA ALA A 73 1.51 -2.06 -4.33
C ALA A 73 2.21 -3.41 -4.32
N TYR A 74 1.64 -4.36 -3.61
CA TYR A 74 2.16 -5.71 -3.45
C TYR A 74 1.11 -6.75 -3.80
N ASP A 75 1.56 -7.85 -4.36
CA ASP A 75 0.73 -9.04 -4.56
C ASP A 75 0.70 -9.86 -3.26
N LEU A 76 -0.49 -10.15 -2.74
CA LEU A 76 -0.66 -10.88 -1.49
C LEU A 76 -0.27 -12.36 -1.61
N TYR A 77 -0.23 -12.93 -2.81
CA TYR A 77 0.09 -14.35 -3.00
C TYR A 77 1.58 -14.58 -3.29
N SER A 78 2.17 -13.72 -4.13
CA SER A 78 3.58 -13.80 -4.51
C SER A 78 4.50 -12.97 -3.62
N GLU A 79 3.95 -12.10 -2.76
CA GLU A 79 4.69 -11.15 -1.88
C GLU A 79 5.60 -10.18 -2.66
N GLY A 80 5.44 -10.16 -3.99
CA GLY A 80 6.20 -9.32 -4.90
C GLY A 80 5.62 -7.92 -5.00
N ARG A 81 6.50 -6.93 -5.12
CA ARG A 81 6.12 -5.54 -5.42
C ARG A 81 5.65 -5.44 -6.89
N VAL A 82 4.47 -4.91 -7.11
CA VAL A 82 3.81 -4.77 -8.43
C VAL A 82 3.93 -3.34 -8.96
N LEU A 83 4.19 -2.36 -8.09
CA LEU A 83 4.34 -0.93 -8.40
C LEU A 83 5.35 -0.26 -7.47
#